data_AF-A0A936DDA1-F1
#
_entry.id   AF-A0A936DDA1-F1
#
_cell.length_a   1.000
_cell.length_b   1.000
_cell.length_c   1.000
_cell.angle_alpha   90.00
_cell.angle_beta   90.00
_cell.angle_gamma   90.00
#
_symmetry.space_group_name_H-M   'P 1'
#
loop_
_entity.id
_entity.type
_entity.pdbx_description
1 polymer ?
#
loop_
_entity_poly.entity_id
_entity_poly.type
_entity_poly.pdbx_seq_one_letter_code
_entity_poly.pdbx_strand_id
1 'polypeptide(L)'
;MATPSTEPWVPEDLLAPLGEIAATQTYPAKSVMAQVAANAARVREVEPARVYELLTPPLCSKVPHLVLQWMRDTGLLAHVLPELDATVAFSQEADRKHKDVWEHTKCVVWQAVPRPRVRWAAVLHDIGKVPTRRFAKDGKVTFHGHAEEGVRMFRRGPGQRIGFPPDVRADVELLILHHLRPGQYDGSWTDTAVRRFHREMEPILRDLLDLSRADVTSKRPGKRMRCLRSISALGKRMRELAEHDDKPKPLPAGLGNLLMSALALPPGKHIGELRARLEALFEAGEVEGGREPEYYVELVRARGLLEGLAIVPPRGLG
;
A
#
# COMPACT_ATOMS: atom_id res chain seq x y z
N MET A 1 -51.93 -1.93 -2.66
CA MET A 1 -50.85 -1.64 -1.70
C MET A 1 -50.48 -2.96 -1.06
N ALA A 2 -49.30 -3.51 -1.34
CA ALA A 2 -48.86 -4.73 -0.68
C ALA A 2 -48.59 -4.40 0.80
N THR A 3 -49.23 -5.14 1.70
CA THR A 3 -48.93 -5.12 3.14
C THR A 3 -47.45 -5.45 3.34
N PRO A 4 -46.71 -4.72 4.21
CA PRO A 4 -45.33 -5.08 4.52
C PRO A 4 -45.34 -6.50 5.09
N SER A 5 -44.42 -7.35 4.62
CA SER A 5 -44.20 -8.68 5.19
C SER A 5 -44.04 -8.57 6.71
N THR A 6 -44.77 -9.41 7.44
CA THR A 6 -44.71 -9.56 8.90
C THR A 6 -43.61 -10.51 9.35
N GLU A 7 -42.80 -11.05 8.43
CA GLU A 7 -41.62 -11.83 8.82
C GLU A 7 -40.63 -10.92 9.54
N PRO A 8 -40.12 -11.33 10.72
CA PRO A 8 -39.18 -10.53 11.47
C PRO A 8 -37.91 -10.36 10.65
N TRP A 9 -37.62 -9.12 10.26
CA TRP A 9 -36.35 -8.77 9.61
C TRP A 9 -35.19 -9.35 10.40
N VAL A 10 -34.37 -10.15 9.73
CA VAL A 10 -33.12 -10.63 10.29
C VAL A 10 -32.16 -9.44 10.26
N PRO A 11 -31.32 -9.20 11.29
CA PRO A 11 -30.44 -8.02 11.31
C PRO A 11 -29.58 -7.84 10.05
N GLU A 12 -29.23 -8.92 9.35
CA GLU A 12 -28.48 -8.88 8.10
C GLU A 12 -29.21 -8.19 6.94
N ASP A 13 -30.55 -8.24 6.92
CA ASP A 13 -31.38 -7.63 5.88
C ASP A 13 -31.20 -6.11 5.82
N LEU A 14 -30.71 -5.49 6.91
CA LEU A 14 -30.32 -4.08 6.97
C LEU A 14 -29.19 -3.70 6.00
N LEU A 15 -28.35 -4.66 5.63
CA LEU A 15 -27.23 -4.42 4.72
C LEU A 15 -27.51 -4.89 3.28
N ALA A 16 -28.56 -5.70 3.07
CA ALA A 16 -28.90 -6.22 1.74
C ALA A 16 -29.11 -5.12 0.67
N PRO A 17 -29.76 -3.98 0.96
CA PRO A 17 -29.97 -2.93 -0.04
C PRO A 17 -28.67 -2.29 -0.56
N LEU A 18 -27.56 -2.43 0.16
CA LEU A 18 -26.25 -1.92 -0.30
C LEU A 18 -25.78 -2.63 -1.57
N GLY A 19 -26.08 -3.93 -1.70
CA GLY A 19 -25.82 -4.71 -2.91
C GLY A 19 -26.67 -4.23 -4.10
N GLU A 20 -27.94 -3.90 -3.85
CA GLU A 20 -28.84 -3.35 -4.87
C GLU A 20 -28.34 -1.99 -5.37
N ILE A 21 -27.92 -1.10 -4.47
CA ILE A 21 -27.33 0.21 -4.84
C ILE A 21 -26.08 0.01 -5.69
N ALA A 22 -25.21 -0.93 -5.29
CA ALA A 22 -23.99 -1.22 -6.03
C ALA A 22 -24.25 -1.73 -7.45
N ALA A 23 -25.32 -2.51 -7.65
CA ALA A 23 -25.71 -3.07 -8.94
C ALA A 23 -26.46 -2.07 -9.83
N THR A 24 -27.44 -1.37 -9.27
CA THR A 24 -28.39 -0.51 -10.01
C THR A 24 -27.95 0.94 -10.10
N GLN A 25 -27.05 1.38 -9.22
CA GLN A 25 -26.65 2.79 -9.04
C GLN A 25 -27.82 3.72 -8.67
N THR A 26 -28.90 3.15 -8.14
CA THR A 26 -30.09 3.88 -7.69
C THR A 26 -30.38 3.54 -6.24
N TYR A 27 -31.06 4.45 -5.54
CA TYR A 27 -31.51 4.18 -4.19
C TYR A 27 -32.79 3.33 -4.19
N PRO A 28 -32.91 2.39 -3.23
CA PRO A 28 -34.14 1.66 -2.97
C PRO A 28 -35.32 2.62 -2.73
N ALA A 29 -36.53 2.07 -2.83
CA ALA A 29 -37.75 2.82 -2.54
C ALA A 29 -37.71 3.45 -1.13
N LYS A 30 -38.33 4.62 -0.97
CA LYS A 30 -38.38 5.35 0.32
C LYS A 30 -38.94 4.51 1.47
N SER A 31 -39.85 3.57 1.19
CA SER A 31 -40.38 2.63 2.17
C SER A 31 -39.29 1.72 2.74
N VAL A 32 -38.38 1.22 1.90
CA VAL A 32 -37.21 0.41 2.33
C VAL A 32 -36.28 1.26 3.18
N MET A 33 -35.99 2.48 2.75
CA MET A 33 -35.16 3.41 3.54
C MET A 33 -35.75 3.67 4.93
N ALA A 34 -37.05 3.90 5.03
CA ALA A 34 -37.73 4.13 6.31
C ALA A 34 -37.70 2.90 7.23
N GLN A 35 -37.87 1.70 6.65
CA GLN A 35 -37.76 0.44 7.40
C GLN A 35 -36.36 0.21 7.95
N VAL A 36 -35.33 0.44 7.12
CA VAL A 36 -33.93 0.33 7.53
C VAL A 36 -33.63 1.35 8.62
N ALA A 37 -34.06 2.61 8.45
CA ALA A 37 -33.84 3.66 9.44
C ALA A 37 -34.48 3.35 10.80
N ALA A 38 -35.70 2.81 10.81
CA ALA A 38 -36.39 2.40 12.03
C ALA A 38 -35.68 1.25 12.77
N ASN A 39 -34.87 0.46 12.08
CA ASN A 39 -34.21 -0.73 12.60
C ASN A 39 -32.68 -0.63 12.62
N ALA A 40 -32.10 0.51 12.25
CA ALA A 40 -30.66 0.64 11.98
C ALA A 40 -29.77 0.19 13.15
N ALA A 41 -30.21 0.39 14.40
CA ALA A 41 -29.49 -0.02 15.59
C ALA A 41 -29.28 -1.54 15.69
N ARG A 42 -30.19 -2.33 15.13
CA ARG A 42 -30.14 -3.80 15.15
C ARG A 42 -28.99 -4.35 14.31
N VAL A 43 -28.36 -3.55 13.45
CA VAL A 43 -27.15 -3.98 12.71
C VAL A 43 -26.00 -4.38 13.65
N ARG A 44 -26.03 -3.93 14.92
CA ARG A 44 -25.08 -4.34 15.96
C ARG A 44 -25.24 -5.81 16.40
N GLU A 45 -26.36 -6.43 16.06
CA GLU A 45 -26.63 -7.86 16.29
C GLU A 45 -26.00 -8.73 15.20
N VAL A 46 -25.53 -8.15 14.08
CA VAL A 46 -24.90 -8.88 12.99
C VAL A 46 -23.46 -9.23 13.38
N GLU A 47 -23.08 -10.48 13.20
CA GLU A 47 -21.73 -10.96 13.48
C GLU A 47 -20.67 -10.16 12.69
N PRO A 48 -19.53 -9.76 13.28
CA PRO A 48 -18.54 -8.92 12.62
C PRO A 48 -18.07 -9.46 11.26
N ALA A 49 -17.82 -10.77 11.15
CA ALA A 49 -17.41 -11.40 9.89
C ALA A 49 -18.46 -11.18 8.80
N ARG A 50 -19.74 -11.30 9.18
CA ARG A 50 -20.86 -11.09 8.27
C ARG A 50 -21.00 -9.63 7.85
N VAL A 51 -20.75 -8.69 8.75
CA VAL A 51 -20.68 -7.25 8.42
C VAL A 51 -19.60 -6.99 7.35
N TYR A 52 -18.43 -7.61 7.47
CA TYR A 52 -17.37 -7.48 6.45
C TYR A 52 -17.81 -8.03 5.09
N GLU A 53 -18.39 -9.23 5.06
CA GLU A 53 -18.87 -9.89 3.84
C GLU A 53 -19.93 -9.07 3.10
N LEU A 54 -20.88 -8.47 3.85
CA LEU A 54 -21.98 -7.72 3.28
C LEU A 54 -21.58 -6.30 2.84
N LEU A 55 -20.63 -5.65 3.53
CA LEU A 55 -20.20 -4.29 3.20
C LEU A 55 -19.11 -4.22 2.12
N THR A 56 -18.21 -5.21 2.07
CA THR A 56 -17.03 -5.13 1.22
C THR A 56 -17.36 -5.08 -0.28
N PRO A 57 -18.26 -5.94 -0.83
CA PRO A 57 -18.59 -5.90 -2.25
C PRO A 57 -19.23 -4.57 -2.69
N PRO A 58 -20.24 -4.00 -1.97
CA PRO A 58 -20.76 -2.67 -2.27
C PRO A 58 -19.71 -1.55 -2.22
N LEU A 59 -18.80 -1.60 -1.23
CA LEU A 59 -17.67 -0.66 -1.14
C LEU A 59 -16.65 -0.83 -2.27
N CYS A 60 -16.56 -2.02 -2.88
CA CYS A 60 -15.73 -2.28 -4.06
C CYS A 60 -16.44 -2.00 -5.39
N SER A 61 -17.71 -1.58 -5.38
CA SER A 61 -18.49 -1.29 -6.60
C SER A 61 -18.01 -0.04 -7.34
N LYS A 62 -18.72 0.34 -8.41
CA LYS A 62 -18.49 1.59 -9.15
C LYS A 62 -19.01 2.84 -8.41
N VAL A 63 -19.91 2.65 -7.44
CA VAL A 63 -20.63 3.73 -6.74
C VAL A 63 -20.51 3.67 -5.20
N PRO A 64 -19.32 3.43 -4.63
CA PRO A 64 -19.19 3.24 -3.18
C PRO A 64 -19.51 4.52 -2.39
N HIS A 65 -19.40 5.69 -3.00
CA HIS A 65 -19.84 6.95 -2.41
C HIS A 65 -21.36 7.02 -2.23
N LEU A 66 -22.15 6.40 -3.12
CA LEU A 66 -23.61 6.31 -2.97
C LEU A 66 -23.99 5.32 -1.87
N VAL A 67 -23.25 4.21 -1.75
CA VAL A 67 -23.40 3.22 -0.67
C VAL A 67 -23.18 3.90 0.69
N LEU A 68 -22.06 4.62 0.84
CA LEU A 68 -21.75 5.36 2.07
C LEU A 68 -22.79 6.44 2.38
N GLN A 69 -23.24 7.18 1.37
CA GLN A 69 -24.28 8.20 1.54
C GLN A 69 -25.60 7.58 2.00
N TRP A 70 -26.01 6.46 1.41
CA TRP A 70 -27.24 5.79 1.80
C TRP A 70 -27.15 5.20 3.22
N MET A 71 -26.00 4.65 3.62
CA MET A 71 -25.78 4.22 5.01
C MET A 71 -25.92 5.39 5.99
N ARG A 72 -25.46 6.59 5.61
CA ARG A 72 -25.64 7.80 6.41
C ARG A 72 -27.11 8.21 6.47
N ASP A 73 -27.79 8.28 5.33
CA ASP A 73 -29.19 8.73 5.22
C ASP A 73 -30.16 7.81 5.97
N THR A 74 -29.83 6.53 6.10
CA THR A 74 -30.59 5.53 6.87
C THR A 74 -30.14 5.40 8.32
N GLY A 75 -29.12 6.14 8.77
CA GLY A 75 -28.58 6.04 10.12
C GLY A 75 -27.71 4.80 10.40
N LEU A 76 -27.61 3.85 9.45
CA LEU A 76 -26.74 2.67 9.59
C LEU A 76 -25.29 3.04 9.88
N LEU A 77 -24.78 4.11 9.25
CA LEU A 77 -23.39 4.51 9.40
C LEU A 77 -23.02 4.80 10.87
N ALA A 78 -23.92 5.42 11.63
CA ALA A 78 -23.72 5.72 13.05
C ALA A 78 -23.62 4.46 13.93
N HIS A 79 -24.15 3.33 13.48
CA HIS A 79 -24.09 2.06 14.20
C HIS A 79 -22.92 1.18 13.77
N VAL A 80 -22.55 1.21 12.48
CA VAL A 80 -21.45 0.39 11.93
C VAL A 80 -20.09 1.09 12.11
N LEU A 81 -19.99 2.36 11.71
CA LEU A 81 -18.75 3.16 11.69
C LEU A 81 -18.98 4.54 12.34
N PRO A 82 -19.29 4.60 13.66
CA PRO A 82 -19.51 5.87 14.36
C PRO A 82 -18.33 6.86 14.23
N GLU A 83 -17.10 6.37 14.07
CA GLU A 83 -15.92 7.20 13.84
C GLU A 83 -15.96 7.94 12.51
N LEU A 84 -16.47 7.29 11.46
CA LEU A 84 -16.69 7.92 10.16
C LEU A 84 -17.90 8.85 10.21
N ASP A 85 -18.97 8.44 10.89
CA ASP A 85 -20.17 9.24 11.08
C ASP A 85 -19.86 10.59 11.78
N ALA A 86 -18.96 10.58 12.76
CA ALA A 86 -18.48 11.79 13.43
C ALA A 86 -17.83 12.81 12.49
N THR A 87 -17.24 12.36 11.36
CA THR A 87 -16.68 13.27 10.34
C THR A 87 -17.76 14.04 9.59
N VAL A 88 -18.99 13.52 9.54
CA VAL A 88 -20.14 14.18 8.93
C VAL A 88 -20.59 15.35 9.81
N ALA A 89 -20.79 15.10 11.10
CA ALA A 89 -21.17 16.12 12.08
C ALA A 89 -20.12 17.25 12.14
N PHE A 90 -18.84 16.87 12.14
CA PHE A 90 -17.71 17.79 12.09
C PHE A 90 -17.74 18.73 10.87
N SER A 91 -18.16 18.21 9.71
CA SER A 91 -18.20 18.99 8.47
C SER A 91 -19.37 19.99 8.45
N GLN A 92 -20.45 19.69 9.17
CA GLN A 92 -21.62 20.58 9.31
C GLN A 92 -21.36 21.77 10.25
N GLU A 93 -20.52 21.60 11.28
CA GLU A 93 -20.10 22.69 12.19
C GLU A 93 -19.14 23.70 11.54
N ALA A 94 -18.51 23.30 10.43
CA ALA A 94 -17.44 24.05 9.82
C ALA A 94 -17.98 25.02 8.75
N ASP A 95 -18.26 26.26 9.15
CA ASP A 95 -18.57 27.39 8.25
C ASP A 95 -17.38 27.75 7.33
N ARG A 96 -17.02 26.86 6.40
CA ARG A 96 -16.07 27.04 5.28
C ARG A 96 -14.59 27.27 5.65
N LYS A 97 -14.18 27.13 6.92
CA LYS A 97 -12.78 27.35 7.34
C LYS A 97 -11.82 26.19 7.05
N HIS A 98 -12.32 24.99 6.76
CA HIS A 98 -11.49 23.84 6.37
C HIS A 98 -12.22 22.91 5.38
N LYS A 99 -11.49 21.95 4.82
CA LYS A 99 -12.02 20.93 3.89
C LYS A 99 -13.04 20.07 4.63
N ASP A 100 -14.19 19.84 4.00
CA ASP A 100 -15.20 18.87 4.43
C ASP A 100 -14.59 17.46 4.41
N VAL A 101 -14.54 16.79 5.55
CA VAL A 101 -13.88 15.48 5.70
C VAL A 101 -14.77 14.38 5.12
N TRP A 102 -16.09 14.49 5.25
CA TRP A 102 -17.03 13.49 4.74
C TRP A 102 -17.05 13.46 3.21
N GLU A 103 -17.24 14.62 2.58
CA GLU A 103 -17.23 14.73 1.12
C GLU A 103 -15.86 14.36 0.54
N HIS A 104 -14.79 14.69 1.28
CA HIS A 104 -13.45 14.23 0.94
C HIS A 104 -13.36 12.70 0.95
N THR A 105 -13.75 12.04 2.04
CA THR A 105 -13.70 10.59 2.17
C THR A 105 -14.51 9.91 1.08
N LYS A 106 -15.75 10.34 0.81
CA LYS A 106 -16.54 9.80 -0.31
C LYS A 106 -15.80 9.92 -1.65
N CYS A 107 -15.15 11.06 -1.90
CA CYS A 107 -14.38 11.29 -3.11
C CYS A 107 -13.13 10.40 -3.22
N VAL A 108 -12.39 10.19 -2.12
CA VAL A 108 -11.24 9.27 -2.07
C VAL A 108 -11.71 7.84 -2.27
N VAL A 109 -12.74 7.43 -1.51
CA VAL A 109 -13.32 6.10 -1.61
C VAL A 109 -13.77 5.84 -3.03
N TRP A 110 -14.44 6.77 -3.73
CA TRP A 110 -14.83 6.59 -5.13
C TRP A 110 -13.65 6.43 -6.09
N GLN A 111 -12.59 7.24 -5.93
CA GLN A 111 -11.39 7.22 -6.77
C GLN A 111 -10.47 6.01 -6.52
N ALA A 112 -10.52 5.43 -5.32
CA ALA A 112 -9.68 4.31 -4.94
C ALA A 112 -9.90 3.11 -5.87
N VAL A 113 -8.86 2.31 -6.08
CA VAL A 113 -8.97 1.04 -6.81
C VAL A 113 -9.89 0.08 -6.02
N PRO A 114 -10.71 -0.75 -6.70
CA PRO A 114 -11.70 -1.62 -6.07
C PRO A 114 -11.07 -2.88 -5.46
N ARG A 115 -10.03 -2.69 -4.65
CA ARG A 115 -9.38 -3.74 -3.86
C ARG A 115 -9.81 -3.60 -2.41
N PRO A 116 -10.30 -4.65 -1.73
CA PRO A 116 -10.89 -4.54 -0.39
C PRO A 116 -10.06 -3.75 0.61
N ARG A 117 -8.77 -4.08 0.75
CA ARG A 117 -7.83 -3.37 1.65
C ARG A 117 -7.68 -1.88 1.32
N VAL A 118 -7.67 -1.50 0.04
CA VAL A 118 -7.55 -0.10 -0.38
C VAL A 118 -8.86 0.65 -0.15
N ARG A 119 -10.02 0.05 -0.45
CA ARG A 119 -11.34 0.66 -0.21
C ARG A 119 -11.58 0.88 1.28
N TRP A 120 -11.30 -0.11 2.12
CA TRP A 120 -11.41 0.03 3.57
C TRP A 120 -10.44 1.06 4.15
N ALA A 121 -9.18 1.06 3.69
CA ALA A 121 -8.24 2.12 4.07
C ALA A 121 -8.75 3.50 3.62
N ALA A 122 -9.29 3.65 2.42
CA ALA A 122 -9.86 4.92 1.95
C ALA A 122 -11.06 5.37 2.80
N VAL A 123 -11.93 4.46 3.23
CA VAL A 123 -13.06 4.75 4.13
C VAL A 123 -12.56 5.28 5.48
N LEU A 124 -11.40 4.80 5.94
CA LEU A 124 -10.94 4.98 7.31
C LEU A 124 -9.72 5.92 7.47
N HIS A 125 -9.05 6.32 6.39
CA HIS A 125 -7.75 7.00 6.44
C HIS A 125 -7.75 8.29 7.30
N ASP A 126 -8.89 8.98 7.32
CA ASP A 126 -9.06 10.31 7.89
C ASP A 126 -9.89 10.35 9.17
N ILE A 127 -10.33 9.20 9.71
CA ILE A 127 -11.19 9.17 10.91
C ILE A 127 -10.54 9.82 12.14
N GLY A 128 -9.20 9.85 12.17
CA GLY A 128 -8.42 10.50 13.23
C GLY A 128 -8.46 12.03 13.18
N LYS A 129 -8.99 12.67 12.13
CA LYS A 129 -9.02 14.15 12.01
C LYS A 129 -9.91 14.80 13.07
N VAL A 130 -11.07 14.21 13.35
CA VAL A 130 -12.01 14.78 14.33
C VAL A 130 -11.38 14.93 15.72
N PRO A 131 -10.83 13.87 16.35
CA PRO A 131 -10.23 13.99 17.68
C PRO A 131 -8.89 14.74 17.71
N THR A 132 -8.23 14.93 16.56
CA THR A 132 -6.93 15.65 16.49
C THR A 132 -7.06 17.09 16.03
N ARG A 133 -8.28 17.62 15.85
CA ARG A 133 -8.52 19.02 15.48
C ARG A 133 -7.88 19.94 16.53
N ARG A 134 -6.98 20.81 16.08
CA ARG A 134 -6.43 21.92 16.87
C ARG A 134 -6.55 23.24 16.11
N PHE A 135 -6.74 24.33 16.84
CA PHE A 135 -6.70 25.69 16.31
C PHE A 135 -5.32 26.30 16.60
N ALA A 136 -4.63 26.71 15.55
CA ALA A 136 -3.40 27.48 15.65
C ALA A 136 -3.72 28.93 16.05
N LYS A 137 -2.69 29.66 16.53
CA LYS A 137 -2.80 31.07 16.96
C LYS A 137 -3.32 32.01 15.86
N ASP A 138 -3.10 31.67 14.60
CA ASP A 138 -3.55 32.41 13.42
C ASP A 138 -4.95 31.98 12.92
N GLY A 139 -5.66 31.14 13.70
CA GLY A 139 -6.99 30.62 13.36
C GLY A 139 -6.99 29.46 12.37
N LYS A 140 -5.82 28.98 11.91
CA LYS A 140 -5.75 27.78 11.06
C LYS A 140 -6.09 26.52 11.83
N VAL A 141 -6.80 25.60 11.18
CA VAL A 141 -7.09 24.28 11.73
C VAL A 141 -6.01 23.30 11.29
N THR A 142 -5.49 22.52 12.23
CA THR A 142 -4.52 21.45 11.99
C THR A 142 -5.00 20.12 12.55
N PHE A 143 -4.47 19.03 11.98
CA PHE A 143 -4.80 17.64 12.32
C PHE A 143 -3.51 16.83 12.51
N HIS A 144 -2.54 17.40 13.22
CA HIS A 144 -1.26 16.74 13.44
C HIS A 144 -1.46 15.43 14.20
N GLY A 145 -0.88 14.35 13.69
CA GLY A 145 -0.99 13.01 14.29
C GLY A 145 -2.29 12.26 13.98
N HIS A 146 -3.09 12.72 13.00
CA HIS A 146 -4.37 12.06 12.69
C HIS A 146 -4.21 10.66 12.10
N ALA A 147 -3.10 10.35 11.44
CA ALA A 147 -2.85 9.00 10.93
C ALA A 147 -2.65 8.01 12.09
N GLU A 148 -1.84 8.39 13.08
CA GLU A 148 -1.57 7.61 14.28
C GLU A 148 -2.81 7.47 15.17
N GLU A 149 -3.59 8.56 15.34
CA GLU A 149 -4.88 8.47 16.04
C GLU A 149 -5.89 7.64 15.25
N GLY A 150 -5.91 7.76 13.92
CA GLY A 150 -6.75 6.95 13.04
C GLY A 150 -6.49 5.45 13.20
N VAL A 151 -5.23 5.04 13.32
CA VAL A 151 -4.86 3.65 13.63
C VAL A 151 -5.34 3.22 15.02
N ARG A 152 -5.16 4.07 16.05
CA ARG A 152 -5.66 3.77 17.40
C ARG A 152 -7.18 3.59 17.40
N MET A 153 -7.90 4.45 16.69
CA MET A 153 -9.35 4.36 16.49
C MET A 153 -9.73 3.10 15.73
N PHE A 154 -9.05 2.80 14.64
CA PHE A 154 -9.24 1.58 13.86
C PHE A 154 -9.14 0.33 14.75
N ARG A 155 -8.04 0.17 15.49
CA ARG A 155 -7.78 -1.01 16.34
C ARG A 155 -8.84 -1.25 17.41
N ARG A 156 -9.37 -0.18 18.04
CA ARG A 156 -10.37 -0.27 19.11
C ARG A 156 -11.82 -0.32 18.63
N GLY A 157 -12.08 0.10 17.40
CA GLY A 157 -13.42 0.28 16.86
C GLY A 157 -13.66 -0.54 15.60
N PRO A 158 -13.47 0.03 14.40
CA PRO A 158 -13.73 -0.66 13.14
C PRO A 158 -13.06 -2.03 13.03
N GLY A 159 -11.81 -2.16 13.49
CA GLY A 159 -11.06 -3.42 13.48
C GLY A 159 -11.63 -4.52 14.39
N GLN A 160 -12.60 -4.20 15.26
CA GLN A 160 -13.32 -5.17 16.09
C GLN A 160 -14.75 -5.39 15.59
N ARG A 161 -15.43 -4.33 15.14
CA ARG A 161 -16.83 -4.40 14.66
C ARG A 161 -16.96 -4.92 13.24
N ILE A 162 -15.93 -4.76 12.42
CA ILE A 162 -15.84 -5.34 11.09
C ILE A 162 -14.90 -6.54 11.20
N GLY A 163 -15.39 -7.74 10.91
CA GLY A 163 -14.63 -8.99 10.97
C GLY A 163 -13.72 -9.14 9.75
N PHE A 164 -12.74 -8.25 9.65
CA PHE A 164 -11.72 -8.29 8.61
C PHE A 164 -10.95 -9.62 8.64
N PRO A 165 -10.66 -10.22 7.46
CA PRO A 165 -9.61 -11.22 7.36
C PRO A 165 -8.29 -10.69 7.96
N PRO A 166 -7.50 -11.52 8.69
CA PRO A 166 -6.33 -11.05 9.43
C PRO A 166 -5.30 -10.28 8.58
N ASP A 167 -5.04 -10.75 7.35
CA ASP A 167 -4.14 -10.10 6.39
C ASP A 167 -4.69 -8.74 5.96
N VAL A 168 -5.97 -8.69 5.58
CA VAL A 168 -6.66 -7.44 5.18
C VAL A 168 -6.65 -6.44 6.34
N ARG A 169 -6.87 -6.89 7.58
CA ARG A 169 -6.83 -6.04 8.77
C ARG A 169 -5.47 -5.39 8.96
N ALA A 170 -4.40 -6.19 8.88
CA ALA A 170 -3.03 -5.71 9.02
C ALA A 170 -2.68 -4.69 7.92
N ASP A 171 -3.07 -4.98 6.68
CA ASP A 171 -2.80 -4.09 5.55
C ASP A 171 -3.58 -2.78 5.62
N VAL A 172 -4.88 -2.83 6.00
CA VAL A 172 -5.69 -1.62 6.23
C VAL A 172 -5.05 -0.74 7.29
N GLU A 173 -4.55 -1.34 8.37
CA GLU A 173 -3.89 -0.60 9.45
C GLU A 173 -2.63 0.13 8.96
N LEU A 174 -1.75 -0.56 8.23
CA LEU A 174 -0.53 0.02 7.67
C LEU A 174 -0.86 1.11 6.63
N LEU A 175 -1.89 0.89 5.80
CA LEU A 175 -2.35 1.86 4.83
C LEU A 175 -2.86 3.13 5.51
N ILE A 176 -3.68 3.03 6.56
CA ILE A 176 -4.13 4.17 7.36
C ILE A 176 -2.92 4.90 7.97
N LEU A 177 -1.97 4.17 8.56
CA LEU A 177 -0.79 4.77 9.19
C LEU A 177 0.06 5.58 8.22
N HIS A 178 0.22 5.08 7.00
CA HIS A 178 1.20 5.60 6.06
C HIS A 178 0.61 6.41 4.89
N HIS A 179 -0.71 6.60 4.82
CA HIS A 179 -1.41 7.20 3.66
C HIS A 179 -0.85 8.58 3.23
N LEU A 180 -0.30 9.37 4.15
CA LEU A 180 0.29 10.68 3.86
C LEU A 180 1.68 10.59 3.22
N ARG A 181 2.45 9.51 3.50
CA ARG A 181 3.89 9.45 3.21
C ARG A 181 4.21 9.61 1.72
N PRO A 182 3.53 8.95 0.76
CA PRO A 182 3.85 9.16 -0.65
C PRO A 182 3.61 10.60 -1.10
N GLY A 183 2.62 11.28 -0.54
CA GLY A 183 2.30 12.68 -0.83
C GLY A 183 3.34 13.68 -0.31
N GLN A 184 4.25 13.26 0.58
CA GLN A 184 5.35 14.07 1.11
C GLN A 184 6.59 14.06 0.23
N TYR A 185 6.64 13.20 -0.80
CA TYR A 185 7.74 13.22 -1.74
C TYR A 185 7.71 14.50 -2.57
N ASP A 186 8.86 15.18 -2.64
CA ASP A 186 9.05 16.46 -3.32
C ASP A 186 10.18 16.42 -4.36
N GLY A 187 10.76 15.25 -4.60
CA GLY A 187 11.92 15.07 -5.47
C GLY A 187 13.27 15.09 -4.75
N SER A 188 13.35 15.68 -3.55
CA SER A 188 14.61 15.94 -2.85
C SER A 188 15.15 14.79 -2.00
N TRP A 189 14.35 13.72 -1.80
CA TRP A 189 14.77 12.59 -0.98
C TRP A 189 16.07 11.98 -1.52
N THR A 190 16.97 11.53 -0.65
CA THR A 190 18.18 10.81 -1.08
C THR A 190 17.83 9.38 -1.53
N ASP A 191 18.70 8.74 -2.31
CA ASP A 191 18.45 7.35 -2.72
C ASP A 191 18.35 6.41 -1.50
N THR A 192 19.13 6.67 -0.44
CA THR A 192 19.00 5.96 0.84
C THR A 192 17.61 6.10 1.45
N ALA A 193 17.05 7.31 1.43
CA ALA A 193 15.69 7.55 1.93
C ALA A 193 14.63 6.84 1.06
N VAL A 194 14.80 6.84 -0.26
CA VAL A 194 13.89 6.13 -1.19
C VAL A 194 13.98 4.61 -0.99
N ARG A 195 15.17 4.03 -0.85
CA ARG A 195 15.36 2.60 -0.55
C ARG A 195 14.76 2.22 0.80
N ARG A 196 14.96 3.05 1.82
CA ARG A 196 14.35 2.83 3.14
C ARG A 196 12.83 2.82 3.02
N PHE A 197 12.24 3.82 2.36
CA PHE A 197 10.80 3.89 2.14
C PHE A 197 10.29 2.68 1.34
N HIS A 198 10.97 2.28 0.26
CA HIS A 198 10.62 1.10 -0.52
C HIS A 198 10.58 -0.15 0.37
N ARG A 199 11.65 -0.45 1.11
CA ARG A 199 11.72 -1.63 1.98
C ARG A 199 10.68 -1.61 3.11
N GLU A 200 10.49 -0.48 3.77
CA GLU A 200 9.51 -0.37 4.86
C GLU A 200 8.08 -0.60 4.35
N MET A 201 7.76 -0.12 3.14
CA MET A 201 6.40 -0.18 2.59
C MET A 201 6.18 -1.39 1.68
N GLU A 202 7.19 -2.21 1.40
CA GLU A 202 7.15 -3.29 0.40
C GLU A 202 5.87 -4.15 0.45
N PRO A 203 5.38 -4.60 1.63
CA PRO A 203 4.18 -5.44 1.71
C PRO A 203 2.90 -4.75 1.19
N ILE A 204 2.84 -3.42 1.27
CA ILE A 204 1.65 -2.62 0.91
C ILE A 204 1.94 -1.56 -0.16
N LEU A 205 3.14 -1.54 -0.76
CA LEU A 205 3.63 -0.37 -1.50
C LEU A 205 2.70 0.01 -2.65
N ARG A 206 2.27 -0.99 -3.42
CA ARG A 206 1.34 -0.79 -4.54
C ARG A 206 0.02 -0.16 -4.06
N ASP A 207 -0.55 -0.71 -2.99
CA ASP A 207 -1.79 -0.23 -2.39
C ASP A 207 -1.66 1.18 -1.83
N LEU A 208 -0.53 1.46 -1.18
CA LEU A 208 -0.24 2.76 -0.58
C LEU A 208 -0.10 3.86 -1.63
N LEU A 209 0.59 3.58 -2.73
CA LEU A 209 0.71 4.52 -3.85
C LEU A 209 -0.65 4.77 -4.51
N ASP A 210 -1.48 3.75 -4.68
CA ASP A 210 -2.83 3.89 -5.25
C ASP A 210 -3.79 4.65 -4.34
N LEU A 211 -3.76 4.37 -3.03
CA LEU A 211 -4.50 5.12 -2.03
C LEU A 211 -4.10 6.60 -2.04
N SER A 212 -2.79 6.87 -2.04
CA SER A 212 -2.27 8.25 -2.06
C SER A 212 -2.67 9.00 -3.33
N ARG A 213 -2.76 8.34 -4.49
CA ARG A 213 -3.29 8.95 -5.73
C ARG A 213 -4.78 9.29 -5.59
N ALA A 214 -5.58 8.39 -5.04
CA ALA A 214 -7.00 8.60 -4.80
C ALA A 214 -7.27 9.73 -3.80
N ASP A 215 -6.37 9.93 -2.83
CA ASP A 215 -6.44 10.99 -1.83
C ASP A 215 -6.24 12.41 -2.41
N VAL A 216 -5.67 12.52 -3.62
CA VAL A 216 -5.51 13.79 -4.32
C VAL A 216 -6.84 14.32 -4.89
N THR A 217 -7.67 14.88 -4.01
CA THR A 217 -9.02 15.40 -4.34
C THR A 217 -9.07 16.92 -4.64
N SER A 218 -7.91 17.56 -4.85
CA SER A 218 -7.87 19.02 -5.09
C SER A 218 -8.64 19.41 -6.36
N LYS A 219 -9.58 20.35 -6.24
CA LYS A 219 -10.30 20.94 -7.38
C LYS A 219 -9.42 21.79 -8.31
N ARG A 220 -8.19 22.14 -7.91
CA ARG A 220 -7.27 22.93 -8.73
C ARG A 220 -6.45 22.00 -9.64
N PRO A 221 -6.67 21.99 -10.98
CA PRO A 221 -6.06 21.01 -11.87
C PRO A 221 -4.54 21.00 -11.82
N GLY A 222 -3.92 22.18 -11.77
CA GLY A 222 -2.46 22.31 -11.67
C GLY A 222 -1.87 21.73 -10.37
N LYS A 223 -2.55 21.92 -9.22
CA LYS A 223 -2.10 21.33 -7.95
C LYS A 223 -2.26 19.82 -7.96
N ARG A 224 -3.43 19.33 -8.41
CA ARG A 224 -3.72 17.90 -8.53
C ARG A 224 -2.68 17.20 -9.40
N MET A 225 -2.41 17.74 -10.59
CA MET A 225 -1.42 17.18 -11.52
C MET A 225 -0.01 17.14 -10.92
N ARG A 226 0.43 18.18 -10.20
CA ARG A 226 1.73 18.17 -9.51
C ARG A 226 1.83 17.05 -8.47
N CYS A 227 0.82 16.89 -7.61
CA CYS A 227 0.81 15.83 -6.60
C CYS A 227 0.87 14.43 -7.25
N LEU A 228 0.05 14.18 -8.28
CA LEU A 228 0.04 12.90 -9.00
C LEU A 228 1.37 12.60 -9.70
N ARG A 229 2.00 13.62 -10.30
CA ARG A 229 3.34 13.49 -10.88
C ARG A 229 4.39 13.15 -9.81
N SER A 230 4.32 13.77 -8.64
CA SER A 230 5.26 13.48 -7.56
C SER A 230 5.15 12.02 -7.10
N ILE A 231 3.93 11.53 -6.83
CA ILE A 231 3.69 10.13 -6.44
C ILE A 231 4.16 9.16 -7.54
N SER A 232 3.95 9.51 -8.80
CA SER A 232 4.40 8.70 -9.94
C SER A 232 5.93 8.69 -10.07
N ALA A 233 6.59 9.83 -9.84
CA ALA A 233 8.04 9.95 -9.84
C ALA A 233 8.68 9.15 -8.70
N LEU A 234 8.10 9.18 -7.49
CA LEU A 234 8.53 8.32 -6.38
C LEU A 234 8.48 6.85 -6.79
N GLY A 235 7.35 6.40 -7.35
CA GLY A 235 7.19 5.03 -7.84
C GLY A 235 8.20 4.63 -8.91
N LYS A 236 8.50 5.54 -9.85
CA LYS A 236 9.52 5.34 -10.88
C LYS A 236 10.91 5.19 -10.27
N ARG A 237 11.30 6.10 -9.38
CA ARG A 237 12.62 6.10 -8.74
C ARG A 237 12.84 4.86 -7.88
N MET A 238 11.82 4.37 -7.19
CA MET A 238 11.92 3.10 -6.45
C MET A 238 12.21 1.92 -7.37
N ARG A 239 11.55 1.84 -8.55
CA ARG A 239 11.83 0.79 -9.54
C ARG A 239 13.24 0.91 -10.12
N GLU A 240 13.64 2.10 -10.53
CA GLU A 240 14.99 2.33 -11.08
C GLU A 240 16.10 1.97 -10.09
N LEU A 241 15.91 2.28 -8.80
CA LEU A 241 16.85 1.89 -7.75
C LEU A 241 16.82 0.39 -7.50
N ALA A 242 15.66 -0.24 -7.50
CA ALA A 242 15.55 -1.70 -7.35
C ALA A 242 16.21 -2.43 -8.54
N GLU A 243 15.96 -2.00 -9.77
CA GLU A 243 16.60 -2.53 -10.99
C GLU A 243 18.12 -2.31 -10.97
N HIS A 244 18.60 -1.19 -10.42
CA HIS A 244 20.02 -0.96 -10.24
C HIS A 244 20.63 -1.88 -9.17
N ASP A 245 19.91 -2.11 -8.07
CA ASP A 245 20.36 -2.94 -6.96
C ASP A 245 20.30 -4.45 -7.28
N ASP A 246 19.41 -4.87 -8.19
CA ASP A 246 19.25 -6.25 -8.66
C ASP A 246 20.31 -6.65 -9.70
N LYS A 247 21.10 -5.69 -10.22
CA LYS A 247 22.20 -6.01 -11.12
C LYS A 247 23.25 -6.83 -10.38
N PRO A 248 23.66 -7.99 -10.92
CA PRO A 248 24.72 -8.78 -10.30
C PRO A 248 25.97 -7.90 -10.21
N LYS A 249 26.60 -7.91 -9.03
CA LYS A 249 27.89 -7.25 -8.86
C LYS A 249 28.88 -7.87 -9.85
N PRO A 250 29.77 -7.09 -10.49
CA PRO A 250 30.77 -7.66 -11.39
C PRO A 250 31.74 -8.57 -10.62
N LEU A 251 32.46 -9.45 -11.33
CA LEU A 251 33.57 -10.20 -10.76
C LEU A 251 34.62 -9.24 -10.15
N PRO A 252 35.29 -9.60 -9.04
CA PRO A 252 36.22 -8.71 -8.36
C PRO A 252 37.34 -8.17 -9.27
N ALA A 253 37.64 -6.88 -9.13
CA ALA A 253 38.84 -6.29 -9.71
C ALA A 253 40.08 -7.01 -9.17
N GLY A 254 41.03 -7.34 -10.05
CA GLY A 254 42.24 -8.08 -9.64
C GLY A 254 42.06 -9.58 -9.39
N LEU A 255 40.88 -10.18 -9.67
CA LEU A 255 40.64 -11.63 -9.53
C LEU A 255 41.74 -12.51 -10.17
N GLY A 256 42.38 -12.08 -11.26
CA GLY A 256 43.49 -12.84 -11.85
C GLY A 256 44.71 -12.94 -10.93
N ASN A 257 45.11 -11.83 -10.31
CA ASN A 257 46.22 -11.79 -9.35
C ASN A 257 45.91 -12.62 -8.10
N LEU A 258 44.65 -12.61 -7.70
CA LEU A 258 44.15 -13.37 -6.58
C LEU A 258 44.28 -14.87 -6.84
N LEU A 259 43.76 -15.33 -7.99
CA LEU A 259 43.83 -16.73 -8.40
C LEU A 259 45.29 -17.18 -8.54
N MET A 260 46.18 -16.34 -9.08
CA MET A 260 47.62 -16.61 -9.13
C MET A 260 48.20 -16.90 -7.74
N SER A 261 47.95 -16.01 -6.78
CA SER A 261 48.45 -16.16 -5.41
C SER A 261 47.88 -17.40 -4.71
N ALA A 262 46.55 -17.55 -4.72
CA ALA A 262 45.85 -18.58 -3.96
C ALA A 262 45.99 -20.00 -4.54
N LEU A 263 46.26 -20.12 -5.84
CA LEU A 263 46.45 -21.40 -6.53
C LEU A 263 47.92 -21.65 -6.92
N ALA A 264 48.84 -20.78 -6.48
CA ALA A 264 50.27 -20.83 -6.82
C ALA A 264 50.53 -20.92 -8.34
N LEU A 265 49.76 -20.19 -9.14
CA LEU A 265 49.90 -20.17 -10.61
C LEU A 265 50.86 -19.07 -11.04
N PRO A 266 51.80 -19.34 -11.97
CA PRO A 266 52.67 -18.30 -12.51
C PRO A 266 51.87 -17.33 -13.41
N PRO A 267 52.36 -16.09 -13.63
CA PRO A 267 51.72 -15.21 -14.60
C PRO A 267 51.79 -15.80 -16.02
N GLY A 268 50.68 -15.75 -16.77
CA GLY A 268 50.65 -16.27 -18.14
C GLY A 268 49.25 -16.30 -18.76
N LYS A 269 49.16 -16.77 -20.02
CA LYS A 269 47.92 -16.83 -20.83
C LYS A 269 46.80 -17.62 -20.14
N HIS A 270 47.15 -18.68 -19.43
CA HIS A 270 46.22 -19.53 -18.68
C HIS A 270 45.40 -18.76 -17.64
N ILE A 271 45.91 -17.65 -17.08
CA ILE A 271 45.16 -16.79 -16.16
C ILE A 271 44.04 -16.03 -16.88
N GLY A 272 44.29 -15.56 -18.11
CA GLY A 272 43.27 -14.95 -18.95
C GLY A 272 42.18 -15.95 -19.36
N GLU A 273 42.57 -17.17 -19.71
CA GLU A 273 41.65 -18.26 -20.05
C GLU A 273 40.81 -18.70 -18.83
N LEU A 274 41.42 -18.78 -17.65
CA LEU A 274 40.71 -19.06 -16.39
C LEU A 274 39.71 -17.94 -16.05
N ARG A 275 40.09 -16.67 -16.24
CA ARG A 275 39.17 -15.53 -16.10
C ARG A 275 38.01 -15.61 -17.08
N ALA A 276 38.27 -15.94 -18.34
CA ALA A 276 37.22 -16.09 -19.35
C ALA A 276 36.24 -17.22 -19.02
N ARG A 277 36.73 -18.33 -18.45
CA ARG A 277 35.87 -19.42 -17.95
C ARG A 277 34.97 -18.94 -16.79
N LEU A 278 35.52 -18.19 -15.83
CA LEU A 278 34.75 -17.62 -14.73
C LEU A 278 33.75 -16.56 -15.20
N GLU A 279 34.12 -15.74 -16.18
CA GLU A 279 33.22 -14.77 -16.82
C GLU A 279 32.04 -15.49 -17.50
N ALA A 280 32.30 -16.56 -18.26
CA ALA A 280 31.25 -17.33 -18.91
C ALA A 280 30.27 -17.96 -17.90
N LEU A 281 30.76 -18.43 -16.75
CA LEU A 281 29.91 -18.95 -15.67
C LEU A 281 29.11 -17.83 -14.98
N PHE A 282 29.70 -16.64 -14.83
CA PHE A 282 29.01 -15.47 -14.30
C PHE A 282 27.88 -15.02 -15.23
N GLU A 283 28.14 -14.92 -16.54
CA GLU A 283 27.14 -14.59 -17.56
C GLU A 283 26.03 -15.66 -17.68
N ALA A 284 26.35 -16.94 -17.42
CA ALA A 284 25.37 -18.02 -17.35
C ALA A 284 24.53 -18.02 -16.05
N GLY A 285 24.82 -17.12 -15.09
CA GLY A 285 24.15 -17.07 -13.79
C GLY A 285 24.54 -18.20 -12.84
N GLU A 286 25.61 -18.94 -13.14
CA GLU A 286 26.08 -20.07 -12.35
C GLU A 286 27.06 -19.66 -11.24
N VAL A 287 27.54 -18.42 -11.29
CA VAL A 287 28.53 -17.85 -10.37
C VAL A 287 28.11 -16.43 -9.98
N GLU A 288 28.21 -16.11 -8.70
CA GLU A 288 27.94 -14.78 -8.20
C GLU A 288 29.19 -13.88 -8.28
N GLY A 289 29.01 -12.64 -8.73
CA GLY A 289 30.07 -11.62 -8.68
C GLY A 289 30.09 -10.87 -7.35
N GLY A 290 31.16 -10.10 -7.13
CA GLY A 290 31.38 -9.34 -5.89
C GLY A 290 31.47 -10.18 -4.60
N ARG A 291 31.79 -11.47 -4.71
CA ARG A 291 32.06 -12.37 -3.57
C ARG A 291 33.50 -12.22 -3.09
N GLU A 292 33.77 -12.80 -1.93
CA GLU A 292 35.12 -12.85 -1.38
C GLU A 292 36.05 -13.74 -2.22
N PRO A 293 37.37 -13.46 -2.21
CA PRO A 293 38.41 -14.21 -2.91
C PRO A 293 38.27 -15.74 -2.88
N GLU A 294 38.00 -16.29 -1.70
CA GLU A 294 38.00 -17.72 -1.40
C GLU A 294 36.91 -18.46 -2.17
N TYR A 295 35.75 -17.82 -2.36
CA TYR A 295 34.63 -18.37 -3.12
C TYR A 295 35.06 -18.76 -4.55
N TYR A 296 35.82 -17.90 -5.23
CA TYR A 296 36.28 -18.17 -6.59
C TYR A 296 37.36 -19.24 -6.64
N VAL A 297 38.23 -19.30 -5.64
CA VAL A 297 39.27 -20.32 -5.53
C VAL A 297 38.65 -21.70 -5.33
N GLU A 298 37.68 -21.82 -4.43
CA GLU A 298 36.93 -23.06 -4.19
C GLU A 298 36.17 -23.50 -5.45
N LEU A 299 35.50 -22.58 -6.12
CA LEU A 299 34.78 -22.84 -7.36
C LEU A 299 35.72 -23.38 -8.46
N VAL A 300 36.89 -22.76 -8.64
CA VAL A 300 37.90 -23.20 -9.61
C VAL A 300 38.34 -24.64 -9.34
N ARG A 301 38.54 -25.00 -8.07
CA ARG A 301 38.89 -26.37 -7.66
C ARG A 301 37.74 -27.34 -7.87
N ALA A 302 36.55 -27.00 -7.37
CA ALA A 302 35.38 -27.88 -7.38
C ALA A 302 34.88 -28.21 -8.79
N ARG A 303 35.00 -27.25 -9.72
CA ARG A 303 34.57 -27.42 -11.12
C ARG A 303 35.70 -27.80 -12.07
N GLY A 304 36.90 -28.10 -11.56
CA GLY A 304 38.04 -28.50 -12.39
C GLY A 304 38.43 -27.43 -13.42
N LEU A 305 38.25 -26.13 -13.12
CA LEU A 305 38.41 -25.07 -14.14
C LEU A 305 39.86 -24.89 -14.62
N LEU A 306 40.83 -25.53 -13.95
CA LEU A 306 42.23 -25.59 -14.38
C LEU A 306 42.51 -26.70 -15.40
N GLU A 307 41.61 -27.68 -15.54
CA GLU A 307 41.81 -28.82 -16.42
C GLU A 307 41.92 -28.37 -17.88
N GLY A 308 42.92 -28.92 -18.57
CA GLY A 308 43.23 -28.58 -19.97
C GLY A 308 43.88 -27.21 -20.19
N LEU A 309 44.19 -26.45 -19.14
CA LEU A 309 44.97 -25.21 -19.28
C LEU A 309 46.47 -25.50 -19.39
N ALA A 310 47.12 -24.92 -20.39
CA ALA A 310 48.57 -24.99 -20.55
C ALA A 310 49.28 -24.00 -19.61
N ILE A 311 49.71 -24.48 -18.45
CA ILE A 311 50.43 -23.67 -17.45
C ILE A 311 51.92 -23.66 -17.82
N VAL A 312 52.33 -22.64 -18.57
CA VAL A 312 53.74 -22.42 -18.94
C VAL A 312 54.25 -21.20 -18.17
N PRO A 313 55.33 -21.33 -17.38
CA PRO A 313 55.96 -20.19 -16.72
C PRO A 313 56.49 -19.18 -17.76
N PRO A 314 56.52 -17.87 -17.45
CA PRO A 314 57.16 -16.89 -18.31
C PRO A 314 58.62 -17.29 -18.58
N ARG A 315 59.06 -17.18 -19.83
CA ARG A 315 60.50 -17.32 -20.15
C ARG A 315 61.24 -16.11 -19.55
N GLY A 316 62.09 -16.33 -18.55
CA GLY A 316 63.07 -15.34 -18.09
C GLY A 316 62.90 -14.74 -16.68
N LEU A 317 62.56 -15.53 -15.67
CA LEU A 317 62.80 -15.20 -14.26
C LEU A 317 63.49 -16.39 -13.59
N GLY A 318 64.80 -16.50 -13.81
CA GLY A 318 65.72 -17.37 -13.09
C GLY A 318 66.83 -16.53 -12.49
#